data_AF-A0ABD0NMV7-F1
#
_entry.id   AF-A0ABD0NMV7-F1
#
_cell.length_a   1.000
_cell.length_b   1.000
_cell.length_c   1.000
_cell.angle_alpha   90.00
_cell.angle_beta   90.00
_cell.angle_gamma   90.00
#
_symmetry.space_group_name_H-M   'P 1'
#
loop_
_entity.id
_entity.type
_entity.pdbx_description
1 polymer ?
#
loop_
_entity_poly.entity_id
_entity_poly.type
_entity_poly.pdbx_seq_one_letter_code
_entity_poly.pdbx_strand_id
1 'polypeptide(L)'
;MNPGGLRGVLDISNATWALSERSVLQPMWDYLQQNHESTLRSPLFPIVLSVSMYLVLVFFYTVLDLLAPTWPSIRRYQIHQDRNVTWSNIGSTLALTTYNHLLYIFPAAVAQWLWRPPVPLPREAPTLTAFLLGIVGCTVVFDFQYYLWHLLHHRVAWLYRTFHALHHQYRQPFSLVTQYLSAWELFSVGFWTTMDPLLLQCHCLTAWAFMLFNIWVSTEDHCGYDFPWALHRLIPFGLWGGAVRHDAHHQQPGTNFAPFFAHWDWFGGTATMPAPALHCLSHPRSHFSLHSICPALSRTFPIQLFIMTRRPSTNKPVEKQAAHSRRKRPAP
;
A
#
# COMPACT_ATOMS: atom_id res chain seq x y z
N MET A 1 -45.68 49.15 43.30
CA MET A 1 -44.80 48.96 42.14
C MET A 1 -44.03 47.66 42.33
N ASN A 2 -44.35 46.63 41.56
CA ASN A 2 -43.43 45.52 41.28
C ASN A 2 -43.92 44.84 39.98
N PRO A 3 -43.19 44.92 38.87
CA PRO A 3 -43.66 44.38 37.60
C PRO A 3 -43.34 42.88 37.51
N GLY A 4 -44.37 42.06 37.35
CA GLY A 4 -44.23 40.64 37.05
C GLY A 4 -43.71 40.44 35.62
N GLY A 5 -42.42 40.14 35.50
CA GLY A 5 -41.81 39.71 34.24
C GLY A 5 -41.99 38.21 34.04
N LEU A 6 -42.79 37.83 33.04
CA LEU A 6 -42.72 36.51 32.43
C LEU A 6 -41.30 36.30 31.86
N ARG A 7 -40.52 35.41 32.46
CA ARG A 7 -39.43 34.72 31.78
C ARG A 7 -39.74 33.24 31.75
N GLY A 8 -40.34 32.81 30.64
CA GLY A 8 -40.27 31.42 30.22
C GLY A 8 -38.80 31.10 29.97
N VAL A 9 -38.18 30.41 30.93
CA VAL A 9 -36.91 29.73 30.71
C VAL A 9 -37.26 28.55 29.81
N LEU A 10 -37.02 28.70 28.51
CA LEU A 10 -36.86 27.55 27.63
C LEU A 10 -35.63 26.80 28.14
N ASP A 11 -35.89 25.71 28.84
CA ASP A 11 -34.88 24.78 29.32
C ASP A 11 -34.33 24.01 28.11
N ILE A 12 -33.35 24.61 27.43
CA ILE A 12 -32.63 24.01 26.29
C ILE A 12 -31.65 22.92 26.79
N SER A 13 -31.59 22.63 28.10
CA SER A 13 -30.65 21.65 28.69
C SER A 13 -31.00 20.18 28.40
N ASN A 14 -32.24 19.88 27.99
CA ASN A 14 -32.72 18.49 27.94
C ASN A 14 -32.56 17.78 26.59
N ALA A 15 -31.78 18.34 25.67
CA ALA A 15 -31.50 17.74 24.37
C ALA A 15 -30.02 17.50 24.10
N THR A 16 -29.16 17.42 25.13
CA THR A 16 -27.96 16.61 25.00
C THR A 16 -28.40 15.16 25.05
N TRP A 17 -28.55 14.55 23.88
CA TRP A 17 -28.54 13.09 23.74
C TRP A 17 -27.50 12.56 24.71
N ALA A 18 -27.93 11.85 25.74
CA ALA A 18 -27.04 11.15 26.64
C ALA A 18 -26.32 10.11 25.78
N LEU A 19 -25.22 10.53 25.14
CA LEU A 19 -24.27 9.65 24.50
C LEU A 19 -23.81 8.74 25.63
N SER A 20 -24.12 7.45 25.51
CA SER A 20 -23.70 6.41 26.44
C SER A 20 -22.31 6.72 26.98
N GLU A 21 -22.18 6.93 28.29
CA GLU A 21 -20.87 7.18 28.93
C GLU A 21 -19.89 6.03 28.68
N ARG A 22 -20.41 4.84 28.35
CA ARG A 22 -19.62 3.68 27.92
C ARG A 22 -19.44 3.64 26.41
N SER A 23 -18.21 3.36 25.99
CA SER A 23 -17.87 3.13 24.59
C SER A 23 -18.76 2.02 23.98
N VAL A 24 -19.21 2.21 22.75
CA VAL A 24 -19.91 1.16 21.98
C VAL A 24 -19.02 -0.07 21.73
N LEU A 25 -17.70 0.07 21.84
CA LEU A 25 -16.74 -1.02 21.74
C LEU A 25 -16.59 -1.80 23.07
N GLN A 26 -17.14 -1.27 24.18
CA GLN A 26 -16.96 -1.86 25.50
C GLN A 26 -17.45 -3.30 25.61
N PRO A 27 -18.63 -3.70 25.08
CA PRO A 27 -19.09 -5.09 25.22
C PRO A 27 -18.14 -6.11 24.57
N MET A 28 -17.60 -5.77 23.39
CA MET A 28 -16.59 -6.58 22.71
C MET A 28 -15.28 -6.60 23.51
N TRP A 29 -14.87 -5.45 24.04
CA TRP A 29 -13.64 -5.34 24.83
C TRP A 29 -13.73 -6.12 26.15
N ASP A 30 -14.86 -6.06 26.84
CA ASP A 30 -15.16 -6.83 28.05
C ASP A 30 -15.11 -8.33 27.75
N TYR A 31 -15.72 -8.77 26.64
CA TYR A 31 -15.66 -10.17 26.22
C TYR A 31 -14.23 -10.63 25.97
N LEU A 32 -13.44 -9.83 25.23
CA LEU A 32 -12.05 -10.14 24.92
C LEU A 32 -11.19 -10.21 26.18
N GLN A 33 -11.34 -9.25 27.11
CA GLN A 33 -10.64 -9.28 28.38
C GLN A 33 -11.05 -10.51 29.21
N GLN A 34 -12.34 -10.77 29.38
CA GLN A 34 -12.81 -11.87 30.24
C GLN A 34 -12.40 -13.25 29.74
N ASN A 35 -12.39 -13.47 28.43
CA ASN A 35 -12.17 -14.81 27.85
C ASN A 35 -10.75 -15.03 27.32
N HIS A 36 -10.02 -13.96 27.01
CA HIS A 36 -8.74 -14.03 26.30
C HIS A 36 -7.64 -13.16 26.91
N GLU A 37 -7.76 -12.69 28.16
CA GLU A 37 -6.76 -11.82 28.80
C GLU A 37 -5.33 -12.33 28.66
N SER A 38 -5.07 -13.61 28.99
CA SER A 38 -3.71 -14.18 28.94
C SER A 38 -3.10 -14.10 27.53
N THR A 39 -3.91 -14.37 26.50
CA THR A 39 -3.51 -14.26 25.11
C THR A 39 -3.24 -12.81 24.74
N LEU A 40 -4.18 -11.89 25.02
CA LEU A 40 -4.10 -10.47 24.66
C LEU A 40 -2.92 -9.75 25.31
N ARG A 41 -2.57 -10.14 26.53
CA ARG A 41 -1.41 -9.60 27.27
C ARG A 41 -0.08 -10.13 26.77
N SER A 42 -0.05 -11.23 26.01
CA SER A 42 1.19 -11.82 25.54
C SER A 42 1.90 -10.88 24.56
N PRO A 43 3.21 -10.63 24.72
CA PRO A 43 4.00 -9.91 23.72
C PRO A 43 3.99 -10.57 22.34
N LEU A 44 3.64 -11.86 22.23
CA LEU A 44 3.54 -12.59 20.97
C LEU A 44 2.20 -12.37 20.25
N PHE A 45 1.16 -11.90 20.94
CA PHE A 45 -0.18 -11.78 20.36
C PHE A 45 -0.22 -10.88 19.12
N PRO A 46 0.37 -9.67 19.12
CA PRO A 46 0.39 -8.82 17.92
C PRO A 46 1.08 -9.51 16.72
N ILE A 47 2.14 -10.28 16.97
CA ILE A 47 2.90 -10.99 15.93
C ILE A 47 2.05 -12.11 15.31
N VAL A 48 1.40 -12.91 16.16
CA VAL A 48 0.49 -13.98 15.69
C VAL A 48 -0.68 -13.38 14.92
N LEU A 49 -1.24 -12.27 15.43
CA LEU A 49 -2.34 -11.56 14.80
C LEU A 49 -1.94 -11.03 13.40
N SER A 50 -0.77 -10.39 13.28
CA SER A 50 -0.28 -9.87 12.00
C SER A 50 0.04 -10.96 10.99
N VAL A 51 0.73 -12.03 11.42
CA VAL A 51 1.09 -13.15 10.53
C VAL A 51 -0.17 -13.87 10.07
N SER A 52 -1.14 -14.08 10.96
CA SER A 52 -2.42 -14.71 10.60
C SER A 52 -3.20 -13.88 9.57
N MET A 53 -3.29 -12.56 9.78
CA MET A 53 -3.95 -11.66 8.81
C MET A 53 -3.28 -11.73 7.44
N TYR A 54 -1.95 -11.63 7.40
CA TYR A 54 -1.19 -11.73 6.15
C TYR A 54 -1.48 -13.06 5.45
N LEU A 55 -1.38 -14.19 6.15
CA LEU A 55 -1.61 -15.52 5.59
C LEU A 55 -3.04 -15.67 5.03
N VAL A 56 -4.06 -15.16 5.72
CA VAL A 56 -5.45 -15.19 5.24
C VAL A 56 -5.61 -14.40 3.95
N LEU A 57 -5.07 -13.17 3.90
CA LEU A 57 -5.18 -12.31 2.72
C LEU A 57 -4.43 -12.89 1.51
N VAL A 58 -3.18 -13.32 1.70
CA VAL A 58 -2.42 -13.88 0.57
C VAL A 58 -2.94 -15.23 0.13
N PHE A 59 -3.52 -16.03 1.04
CA PHE A 59 -4.23 -17.24 0.64
C PHE A 59 -5.41 -16.90 -0.28
N PHE A 60 -6.24 -15.94 0.12
CA PHE A 60 -7.37 -15.48 -0.69
C PHE A 60 -6.92 -15.03 -2.10
N TYR A 61 -5.95 -14.12 -2.19
CA TYR A 61 -5.46 -13.63 -3.50
C TYR A 61 -4.72 -14.69 -4.31
N THR A 62 -3.97 -15.59 -3.67
CA THR A 62 -3.31 -16.71 -4.38
C THR A 62 -4.35 -17.66 -4.98
N VAL A 63 -5.46 -17.92 -4.28
CA VAL A 63 -6.58 -18.69 -4.85
C VAL A 63 -7.16 -17.98 -6.07
N LEU A 64 -7.34 -16.66 -6.02
CA LEU A 64 -7.79 -15.89 -7.18
C LEU A 64 -6.79 -15.99 -8.35
N ASP A 65 -5.50 -15.90 -8.09
CA ASP A 65 -4.44 -16.02 -9.09
C ASP A 65 -4.44 -17.38 -9.79
N LEU A 66 -4.71 -18.46 -9.05
CA LEU A 66 -4.79 -19.82 -9.60
C LEU A 66 -6.08 -20.06 -10.38
N LEU A 67 -7.19 -19.39 -10.02
CA LEU A 67 -8.48 -19.52 -10.70
C LEU A 67 -8.58 -18.62 -11.95
N ALA A 68 -7.95 -17.44 -11.93
CA ALA A 68 -8.05 -16.41 -12.97
C ALA A 68 -7.82 -16.92 -14.41
N PRO A 69 -6.87 -17.83 -14.71
CA PRO A 69 -6.68 -18.34 -16.07
C PRO A 69 -7.90 -19.08 -16.62
N THR A 70 -8.74 -19.65 -15.75
CA THR A 70 -9.91 -20.45 -16.13
C THR A 70 -11.24 -19.75 -15.90
N TRP A 71 -11.28 -18.72 -15.05
CA TRP A 71 -12.52 -18.03 -14.63
C TRP A 71 -12.52 -16.58 -15.14
N PRO A 72 -13.18 -16.28 -16.27
CA PRO A 72 -13.20 -14.94 -16.87
C PRO A 72 -13.77 -13.85 -15.95
N SER A 73 -14.66 -14.22 -15.02
CA SER A 73 -15.24 -13.32 -14.02
C SER A 73 -14.21 -12.77 -13.03
N ILE A 74 -13.15 -13.52 -12.75
CA ILE A 74 -12.00 -13.07 -11.95
C ILE A 74 -10.98 -12.38 -12.85
N ARG A 75 -10.64 -13.03 -13.98
CA ARG A 75 -9.62 -12.54 -14.91
C ARG A 75 -9.82 -11.11 -15.33
N ARG A 76 -11.07 -10.69 -15.57
CA ARG A 76 -11.42 -9.33 -16.00
C ARG A 76 -10.94 -8.22 -15.05
N TYR A 77 -10.61 -8.56 -13.80
CA TYR A 77 -10.12 -7.61 -12.80
C TYR A 77 -8.60 -7.62 -12.67
N GLN A 78 -7.86 -8.52 -13.32
CA GLN A 78 -6.40 -8.46 -13.32
C GLN A 78 -5.93 -7.20 -14.04
N ILE A 79 -4.98 -6.49 -13.43
CA ILE A 79 -4.38 -5.29 -14.02
C ILE A 79 -3.65 -5.66 -15.33
N HIS A 80 -2.97 -6.81 -15.34
CA HIS A 80 -2.24 -7.36 -16.50
C HIS A 80 -2.93 -8.60 -17.04
N GLN A 81 -3.46 -8.51 -18.26
CA GLN A 81 -4.17 -9.63 -18.92
C GLN A 81 -3.23 -10.58 -19.67
N ASP A 82 -2.00 -10.14 -19.95
CA ASP A 82 -0.99 -10.82 -20.76
C ASP A 82 -0.15 -11.84 -19.97
N ARG A 83 -0.22 -11.80 -18.64
CA ARG A 83 0.61 -12.66 -17.78
C ARG A 83 -0.15 -13.14 -16.55
N ASN A 84 0.06 -14.41 -16.20
CA ASN A 84 -0.48 -15.02 -14.99
C ASN A 84 0.64 -15.26 -13.96
N VAL A 85 0.27 -15.28 -12.69
CA VAL A 85 1.15 -15.75 -11.61
C VAL A 85 1.44 -17.23 -11.80
N THR A 86 2.72 -17.61 -11.70
CA THR A 86 3.16 -19.00 -11.87
C THR A 86 3.53 -19.65 -10.53
N TRP A 87 3.52 -20.98 -10.48
CA TRP A 87 4.02 -21.75 -9.33
C TRP A 87 5.46 -21.40 -8.95
N SER A 88 6.30 -21.05 -9.93
CA SER A 88 7.67 -20.58 -9.65
C SER A 88 7.66 -19.25 -8.89
N ASN A 89 6.78 -18.31 -9.25
CA ASN A 89 6.67 -17.04 -8.54
C ASN A 89 6.21 -17.26 -7.09
N ILE A 90 5.18 -18.09 -6.91
CA ILE A 90 4.67 -18.46 -5.59
C ILE A 90 5.77 -19.13 -4.75
N GLY A 91 6.47 -20.13 -5.30
CA GLY A 91 7.53 -20.84 -4.60
C GLY A 91 8.69 -19.93 -4.19
N SER A 92 9.18 -19.08 -5.08
CA SER A 92 10.27 -18.15 -4.78
C SER A 92 9.88 -17.10 -3.74
N THR A 93 8.66 -16.57 -3.80
CA THR A 93 8.18 -15.57 -2.83
C THR A 93 7.96 -16.17 -1.45
N LEU A 94 7.34 -17.36 -1.37
CA LEU A 94 7.17 -18.09 -0.11
C LEU A 94 8.50 -18.52 0.50
N ALA A 95 9.46 -18.95 -0.31
CA ALA A 95 10.78 -19.35 0.18
C ALA A 95 11.51 -18.18 0.86
N LEU A 96 11.55 -17.00 0.21
CA LEU A 96 12.17 -15.81 0.81
C LEU A 96 11.39 -15.34 2.05
N THR A 97 10.06 -15.30 1.97
CA THR A 97 9.21 -14.89 3.10
C THR A 97 9.46 -15.80 4.30
N THR A 98 9.48 -17.12 4.09
CA THR A 98 9.74 -18.12 5.13
C THR A 98 11.16 -17.95 5.69
N TYR A 99 12.16 -17.75 4.84
CA TYR A 99 13.53 -17.49 5.27
C TYR A 99 13.62 -16.25 6.17
N ASN A 100 13.03 -15.13 5.75
CA ASN A 100 13.03 -13.90 6.53
C ASN A 100 12.30 -14.08 7.87
N HIS A 101 11.19 -14.81 7.88
CA HIS A 101 10.43 -15.06 9.10
C HIS A 101 11.17 -15.97 10.07
N LEU A 102 11.81 -17.04 9.59
CA LEU A 102 12.56 -17.95 10.45
C LEU A 102 13.87 -17.33 10.97
N LEU A 103 14.56 -16.54 10.14
CA LEU A 103 15.87 -16.00 10.51
C LEU A 103 15.78 -14.69 11.30
N TYR A 104 14.79 -13.84 11.02
CA TYR A 104 14.69 -12.51 11.60
C TYR A 104 13.49 -12.36 12.52
N ILE A 105 12.28 -12.64 12.03
CA ILE A 105 11.04 -12.38 12.79
C ILE A 105 10.92 -13.34 13.97
N PHE A 106 11.23 -14.62 13.80
CA PHE A 106 11.11 -15.62 14.86
C PHE A 106 12.09 -15.35 16.02
N PRO A 107 13.40 -15.12 15.80
CA PRO A 107 14.29 -14.72 16.89
C PRO A 107 13.89 -13.40 17.55
N ALA A 108 13.44 -12.41 16.77
CA ALA A 108 12.92 -11.15 17.32
C ALA A 108 11.67 -11.38 18.19
N ALA A 109 10.76 -12.26 17.77
CA ALA A 109 9.57 -12.63 18.53
C ALA A 109 9.93 -13.36 19.84
N VAL A 110 10.89 -14.29 19.80
CA VAL A 110 11.40 -14.98 20.99
C VAL A 110 12.06 -13.98 21.95
N ALA A 111 12.91 -13.09 21.45
CA ALA A 111 13.55 -12.05 22.25
C ALA A 111 12.50 -11.11 22.90
N GLN A 112 11.49 -10.69 22.12
CA GLN A 112 10.37 -9.92 22.62
C GLN A 112 9.59 -10.67 23.71
N TRP A 113 9.32 -11.96 23.53
CA TRP A 113 8.66 -12.77 24.54
C TRP A 113 9.45 -12.90 25.85
N LEU A 114 10.78 -12.99 25.77
CA LEU A 114 11.65 -13.10 26.94
C LEU A 114 11.82 -11.78 27.70
N TRP A 115 11.82 -10.63 27.00
CA TRP A 115 12.18 -9.34 27.61
C TRP A 115 11.03 -8.36 27.80
N ARG A 116 9.97 -8.41 26.99
CA ARG A 116 8.86 -7.46 27.14
C ARG A 116 7.92 -7.90 28.25
N PRO A 117 7.56 -6.99 29.17
CA PRO A 117 6.48 -7.26 30.11
C PRO A 117 5.15 -7.44 29.35
N PRO A 118 4.18 -8.17 29.95
CA PRO A 118 2.86 -8.31 29.37
C PRO A 118 2.20 -6.96 29.09
N VAL A 119 1.48 -6.86 27.97
CA VAL A 119 0.78 -5.64 27.55
C VAL A 119 -0.29 -5.28 28.58
N PRO A 120 -0.29 -4.07 29.15
CA PRO A 120 -1.37 -3.64 30.03
C PRO A 120 -2.67 -3.50 29.22
N LEU A 121 -3.75 -4.10 29.72
CA LEU A 121 -5.09 -3.95 29.14
C LEU A 121 -5.87 -2.90 29.94
N PRO A 122 -6.18 -1.72 29.37
CA PRO A 122 -7.05 -0.76 30.01
C PRO A 122 -8.44 -1.36 30.23
N ARG A 123 -9.08 -1.04 31.36
CA ARG A 123 -10.45 -1.52 31.66
C ARG A 123 -11.46 -1.02 30.62
N GLU A 124 -11.37 0.27 30.30
CA GLU A 124 -12.25 0.92 29.34
C GLU A 124 -11.70 0.80 27.93
N ALA A 125 -12.57 0.44 27.00
CA ALA A 125 -12.33 0.46 25.57
C ALA A 125 -12.15 1.90 25.07
N PRO A 126 -11.46 2.12 23.95
CA PRO A 126 -11.42 3.45 23.35
C PRO A 126 -12.84 3.83 22.91
N THR A 127 -13.17 5.12 22.98
CA THR A 127 -14.41 5.61 22.34
C THR A 127 -14.35 5.31 20.84
N LEU A 128 -15.51 5.16 20.17
CA LEU A 128 -15.53 4.91 18.73
C LEU A 128 -14.76 6.00 17.96
N THR A 129 -14.92 7.26 18.36
CA THR A 129 -14.20 8.37 17.76
C THR A 129 -12.69 8.26 17.98
N ALA A 130 -12.23 7.95 19.21
CA ALA A 130 -10.79 7.78 19.47
C ALA A 130 -10.21 6.56 18.72
N PHE A 131 -10.99 5.49 18.57
CA PHE A 131 -10.61 4.32 17.79
C PHE A 131 -10.44 4.66 16.30
N LEU A 132 -11.44 5.29 15.68
CA LEU A 132 -11.41 5.65 14.27
C LEU A 132 -10.35 6.73 13.97
N LEU A 133 -10.29 7.79 14.77
CA LEU A 133 -9.28 8.84 14.61
C LEU A 133 -7.87 8.31 14.88
N GLY A 134 -7.70 7.37 15.81
CA GLY A 134 -6.41 6.74 16.05
C GLY A 134 -5.95 5.90 14.85
N ILE A 135 -6.83 5.12 14.23
CA ILE A 135 -6.49 4.39 12.99
C ILE A 135 -6.11 5.37 11.88
N VAL A 136 -6.95 6.38 11.61
CA VAL A 136 -6.69 7.39 10.57
C VAL A 136 -5.39 8.15 10.85
N GLY A 137 -5.17 8.56 12.10
CA GLY A 137 -3.96 9.25 12.54
C GLY A 137 -2.72 8.41 12.33
N CYS A 138 -2.73 7.14 12.75
CA CYS A 138 -1.63 6.21 12.50
C CYS A 138 -1.41 6.01 11.00
N THR A 139 -2.46 5.87 10.18
CA THR A 139 -2.32 5.75 8.72
C THR A 139 -1.66 6.98 8.10
N VAL A 140 -2.06 8.19 8.49
CA VAL A 140 -1.47 9.44 7.97
C VAL A 140 0.01 9.57 8.37
N VAL A 141 0.34 9.25 9.63
CA VAL A 141 1.73 9.30 10.12
C VAL A 141 2.60 8.27 9.41
N PHE A 142 2.14 7.02 9.32
CA PHE A 142 2.83 5.94 8.61
C PHE A 142 3.07 6.30 7.15
N ASP A 143 2.02 6.77 6.46
CA ASP A 143 2.06 7.10 5.04
C ASP A 143 3.08 8.22 4.75
N PHE A 144 3.14 9.25 5.60
CA PHE A 144 4.15 10.31 5.50
C PHE A 144 5.58 9.80 5.74
N GLN A 145 5.80 9.07 6.82
CA GLN A 145 7.13 8.56 7.18
C GLN A 145 7.65 7.60 6.10
N TYR A 146 6.79 6.68 5.65
CA TYR A 146 7.14 5.70 4.63
C TYR A 146 7.30 6.37 3.26
N TYR A 147 6.50 7.38 2.89
CA TYR A 147 6.72 8.15 1.66
C TYR A 147 8.13 8.75 1.61
N LEU A 148 8.57 9.43 2.69
CA LEU A 148 9.92 10.01 2.73
C LEU A 148 11.00 8.93 2.62
N TRP A 149 10.82 7.81 3.32
CA TRP A 149 11.76 6.69 3.27
C TRP A 149 11.84 6.04 1.90
N HIS A 150 10.68 5.81 1.29
CA HIS A 150 10.54 5.21 -0.01
C HIS A 150 11.13 6.12 -1.10
N LEU A 151 10.87 7.43 -1.04
CA LEU A 151 11.54 8.41 -1.88
C LEU A 151 13.07 8.34 -1.72
N LEU A 152 13.58 8.30 -0.49
CA LEU A 152 15.02 8.19 -0.23
C LEU A 152 15.62 6.91 -0.79
N HIS A 153 14.92 5.76 -0.65
CA HIS A 153 15.33 4.50 -1.27
C HIS A 153 15.59 4.65 -2.75
N HIS A 154 14.69 5.28 -3.48
CA HIS A 154 14.83 5.44 -4.94
C HIS A 154 15.79 6.53 -5.36
N ARG A 155 16.00 7.56 -4.53
CA ARG A 155 16.92 8.68 -4.85
C ARG A 155 18.37 8.40 -4.49
N VAL A 156 18.64 7.55 -3.50
CA VAL A 156 19.99 7.19 -3.05
C VAL A 156 20.32 5.77 -3.48
N ALA A 157 21.25 5.62 -4.43
CA ALA A 157 21.57 4.32 -5.03
C ALA A 157 21.96 3.22 -4.02
N TRP A 158 22.64 3.58 -2.93
CA TRP A 158 22.98 2.63 -1.87
C TRP A 158 21.74 2.14 -1.11
N LEU A 159 20.81 3.05 -0.79
CA LEU A 159 19.56 2.69 -0.13
C LEU A 159 18.71 1.81 -1.04
N TYR A 160 18.56 2.16 -2.32
CA TYR A 160 17.84 1.35 -3.30
C TYR A 160 18.35 -0.10 -3.30
N ARG A 161 19.65 -0.29 -3.52
CA ARG A 161 20.25 -1.63 -3.65
C ARG A 161 20.15 -2.46 -2.38
N THR A 162 20.20 -1.81 -1.21
CA THR A 162 20.24 -2.48 0.09
C THR A 162 18.85 -2.81 0.61
N PHE A 163 17.89 -1.90 0.43
CA PHE A 163 16.57 -2.02 1.05
C PHE A 163 15.53 -2.52 0.05
N HIS A 164 15.47 -1.95 -1.16
CA HIS A 164 14.25 -1.97 -1.95
C HIS A 164 14.39 -2.63 -3.34
N ALA A 165 15.62 -2.82 -3.84
CA ALA A 165 15.87 -3.45 -5.13
C ALA A 165 15.37 -4.90 -5.20
N LEU A 166 15.36 -5.62 -4.08
CA LEU A 166 14.80 -6.97 -3.98
C LEU A 166 13.28 -6.97 -4.20
N HIS A 167 12.59 -5.97 -3.64
CA HIS A 167 11.15 -5.78 -3.80
C HIS A 167 10.76 -5.55 -5.26
N HIS A 168 11.53 -4.72 -5.97
CA HIS A 168 11.34 -4.39 -7.39
C HIS A 168 11.71 -5.49 -8.39
N GLN A 169 12.11 -6.68 -7.94
CA GLN A 169 12.33 -7.80 -8.87
C GLN A 169 11.04 -8.22 -9.59
N TYR A 170 9.87 -7.97 -8.98
CA TYR A 170 8.57 -8.22 -9.55
C TYR A 170 7.92 -6.94 -10.10
N ARG A 171 8.22 -6.60 -11.36
CA ARG A 171 7.62 -5.44 -12.05
C ARG A 171 6.09 -5.45 -12.15
N GLN A 172 5.48 -6.64 -12.02
CA GLN A 172 4.03 -6.86 -11.97
C GLN A 172 3.78 -7.63 -10.67
N PRO A 173 3.49 -6.93 -9.56
CA PRO A 173 3.30 -7.58 -8.28
C PRO A 173 2.03 -8.41 -8.24
N PHE A 174 2.05 -9.40 -7.35
CA PHE A 174 0.90 -10.19 -6.89
C PHE A 174 0.99 -10.28 -5.36
N SER A 175 -0.07 -10.70 -4.66
CA SER A 175 -0.20 -10.45 -3.21
C SER A 175 0.99 -10.93 -2.36
N LEU A 176 1.68 -12.02 -2.74
CA LEU A 176 2.85 -12.53 -2.01
C LEU A 176 4.10 -11.63 -2.12
N VAL A 177 4.15 -10.74 -3.10
CA VAL A 177 5.25 -9.75 -3.27
C VAL A 177 5.27 -8.73 -2.13
N THR A 178 4.14 -8.55 -1.42
CA THR A 178 4.05 -7.71 -0.20
C THR A 178 5.13 -8.04 0.84
N GLN A 179 5.55 -9.32 0.94
CA GLN A 179 6.63 -9.76 1.84
C GLN A 179 7.89 -10.23 1.11
N TYR A 180 7.96 -10.05 -0.21
CA TYR A 180 9.18 -10.26 -0.99
C TYR A 180 10.11 -9.05 -0.82
N LEU A 181 10.61 -8.89 0.41
CA LEU A 181 11.34 -7.71 0.88
C LEU A 181 12.74 -8.10 1.36
N SER A 182 13.64 -7.12 1.37
CA SER A 182 14.87 -7.27 2.15
C SER A 182 14.55 -7.33 3.65
N ALA A 183 15.45 -7.90 4.44
CA ALA A 183 15.30 -7.92 5.89
C ALA A 183 15.17 -6.51 6.48
N TRP A 184 15.92 -5.55 5.93
CA TRP A 184 15.91 -4.16 6.42
C TRP A 184 14.61 -3.42 6.10
N GLU A 185 14.03 -3.67 4.93
CA GLU A 185 12.73 -3.13 4.59
C GLU A 185 11.62 -3.73 5.45
N LEU A 186 11.68 -5.05 5.70
CA LEU A 186 10.78 -5.73 6.62
C LEU A 186 10.84 -5.12 8.04
N PHE A 187 12.04 -4.87 8.56
CA PHE A 187 12.21 -4.19 9.85
C PHE A 187 11.68 -2.75 9.84
N SER A 188 11.88 -2.00 8.75
CA SER A 188 11.41 -0.61 8.64
C SER A 188 9.89 -0.52 8.70
N VAL A 189 9.19 -1.37 7.93
CA VAL A 189 7.73 -1.44 7.95
C VAL A 189 7.22 -1.86 9.34
N GLY A 190 7.80 -2.93 9.91
CA GLY A 190 7.42 -3.40 11.24
C GLY A 190 7.64 -2.36 12.35
N PHE A 191 8.71 -1.57 12.23
CA PHE A 191 9.04 -0.50 13.16
C PHE A 191 7.95 0.58 13.19
N TRP A 192 7.60 1.18 12.06
CA TRP A 192 6.57 2.24 12.02
C TRP A 192 5.18 1.72 12.39
N THR A 193 4.78 0.56 11.86
CA THR A 193 3.49 -0.03 12.22
C THR A 193 3.35 -0.27 13.72
N THR A 194 4.46 -0.53 14.43
CA THR A 194 4.47 -0.70 15.89
C THR A 194 4.62 0.63 16.64
N MET A 195 5.42 1.57 16.13
CA MET A 195 5.72 2.83 16.82
C MET A 195 4.62 3.87 16.70
N ASP A 196 3.92 3.96 15.57
CA ASP A 196 2.94 5.03 15.33
C ASP A 196 1.79 5.02 16.35
N PRO A 197 1.19 3.87 16.70
CA PRO A 197 0.18 3.83 17.77
C PRO A 197 0.75 4.22 19.14
N LEU A 198 2.03 3.97 19.40
CA LEU A 198 2.68 4.38 20.65
C LEU A 198 2.91 5.89 20.68
N LEU A 199 3.37 6.47 19.57
CA LEU A 199 3.58 7.91 19.41
C LEU A 199 2.29 8.68 19.58
N LEU A 200 1.18 8.16 19.05
CA LEU A 200 -0.14 8.76 19.17
C LEU A 200 -0.89 8.34 20.45
N GLN A 201 -0.25 7.60 21.35
CA GLN A 201 -0.82 7.13 22.62
C GLN A 201 -2.16 6.39 22.44
N CYS A 202 -2.27 5.62 21.36
CA CYS A 202 -3.46 4.85 21.03
C CYS A 202 -3.71 3.73 22.05
N HIS A 203 -4.99 3.43 22.27
CA HIS A 203 -5.40 2.22 22.98
C HIS A 203 -4.88 0.96 22.26
N CYS A 204 -4.54 -0.11 22.98
CA CYS A 204 -3.98 -1.34 22.39
C CYS A 204 -4.90 -1.96 21.31
N LEU A 205 -6.22 -1.96 21.54
CA LEU A 205 -7.22 -2.32 20.52
C LEU A 205 -7.08 -1.50 19.22
N THR A 206 -6.89 -0.19 19.32
CA THR A 206 -6.66 0.69 18.17
C THR A 206 -5.35 0.36 17.47
N ALA A 207 -4.27 0.09 18.23
CA ALA A 207 -2.97 -0.31 17.68
C ALA A 207 -3.06 -1.61 16.88
N TRP A 208 -3.76 -2.62 17.40
CA TRP A 208 -3.97 -3.90 16.70
C TRP A 208 -4.85 -3.73 15.46
N ALA A 209 -5.91 -2.92 15.54
CA ALA A 209 -6.75 -2.64 14.39
C ALA A 209 -5.99 -1.89 13.29
N PHE A 210 -5.17 -0.91 13.65
CA PHE A 210 -4.29 -0.21 12.70
C PHE A 210 -3.30 -1.18 12.05
N MET A 211 -2.67 -2.07 12.81
CA MET A 211 -1.75 -3.07 12.27
C MET A 211 -2.45 -4.00 11.26
N LEU A 212 -3.65 -4.48 11.58
CA LEU A 212 -4.46 -5.29 10.65
C LEU A 212 -4.83 -4.51 9.38
N PHE A 213 -5.24 -3.25 9.54
CA PHE A 213 -5.56 -2.37 8.43
C PHE A 213 -4.35 -2.13 7.53
N ASN A 214 -3.18 -1.83 8.10
CA ASN A 214 -1.94 -1.61 7.37
C ASN A 214 -1.54 -2.85 6.54
N ILE A 215 -1.65 -4.05 7.12
CA ILE A 215 -1.38 -5.32 6.41
C ILE A 215 -2.38 -5.53 5.27
N TRP A 216 -3.66 -5.27 5.51
CA TRP A 216 -4.69 -5.38 4.49
C TRP A 216 -4.41 -4.46 3.30
N VAL A 217 -4.21 -3.17 3.56
CA VAL A 217 -3.93 -2.19 2.52
C VAL A 217 -2.66 -2.54 1.76
N SER A 218 -1.56 -2.84 2.47
CA SER A 218 -0.30 -3.21 1.84
C SER A 218 -0.45 -4.45 0.96
N THR A 219 -1.28 -5.42 1.36
CA THR A 219 -1.56 -6.61 0.54
C THR A 219 -2.44 -6.27 -0.67
N GLU A 220 -3.44 -5.38 -0.51
CA GLU A 220 -4.26 -4.88 -1.62
C GLU A 220 -3.38 -4.17 -2.66
N ASP A 221 -2.44 -3.33 -2.24
CA ASP A 221 -1.55 -2.59 -3.15
C ASP A 221 -0.71 -3.51 -4.05
N HIS A 222 -0.45 -4.74 -3.62
CA HIS A 222 0.30 -5.73 -4.39
C HIS A 222 -0.57 -6.78 -5.06
N CYS A 223 -1.90 -6.77 -4.86
CA CYS A 223 -2.71 -7.94 -5.19
C CYS A 223 -2.76 -8.26 -6.69
N GLY A 224 -2.44 -7.29 -7.57
CA GLY A 224 -2.50 -7.46 -9.03
C GLY A 224 -3.92 -7.34 -9.61
N TYR A 225 -4.90 -6.93 -8.79
CA TYR A 225 -6.30 -6.77 -9.19
C TYR A 225 -6.80 -5.35 -8.99
N ASP A 226 -7.67 -4.93 -9.90
CA ASP A 226 -8.46 -3.71 -9.84
C ASP A 226 -9.94 -4.05 -9.64
N PHE A 227 -10.27 -4.47 -8.40
CA PHE A 227 -11.63 -4.82 -8.02
C PHE A 227 -12.51 -3.59 -7.79
N PRO A 228 -13.85 -3.70 -7.96
CA PRO A 228 -14.75 -2.56 -7.80
C PRO A 228 -14.85 -2.04 -6.35
N TRP A 229 -14.41 -2.83 -5.38
CA TRP A 229 -14.33 -2.45 -3.96
C TRP A 229 -12.93 -2.05 -3.50
N ALA A 230 -11.95 -1.94 -4.41
CA ALA A 230 -10.60 -1.49 -4.07
C ALA A 230 -10.63 -0.07 -3.48
N LEU A 231 -9.77 0.22 -2.51
CA LEU A 231 -9.84 1.48 -1.74
C LEU A 231 -9.66 2.73 -2.60
N HIS A 232 -8.87 2.64 -3.67
CA HIS A 232 -8.70 3.74 -4.63
C HIS A 232 -9.97 4.13 -5.39
N ARG A 233 -10.99 3.26 -5.41
CA ARG A 233 -12.33 3.53 -5.98
C ARG A 233 -13.31 4.04 -4.92
N LEU A 234 -13.11 3.64 -3.66
CA LEU A 234 -13.98 4.02 -2.54
C LEU A 234 -13.62 5.39 -1.97
N ILE A 235 -12.34 5.73 -1.95
CA ILE A 235 -11.85 7.03 -1.46
C ILE A 235 -11.85 8.03 -2.62
N PRO A 236 -12.59 9.15 -2.51
CA PRO A 236 -12.81 10.07 -3.61
C PRO A 236 -11.54 10.84 -4.02
N PHE A 237 -11.66 11.57 -5.13
CA PHE A 237 -10.63 12.47 -5.67
C PHE A 237 -9.31 11.79 -6.09
N GLY A 238 -9.31 10.46 -6.19
CA GLY A 238 -8.08 9.71 -6.44
C GLY A 238 -7.03 9.93 -5.35
N LEU A 239 -7.48 10.25 -4.13
CA LEU A 239 -6.61 10.51 -2.99
C LEU A 239 -5.88 9.24 -2.55
N TRP A 240 -6.50 8.06 -2.72
CA TRP A 240 -5.89 6.78 -2.42
C TRP A 240 -5.29 6.15 -3.68
N GLY A 241 -4.05 5.65 -3.59
CA GLY A 241 -3.30 5.09 -4.71
C GLY A 241 -3.78 3.69 -5.10
N GLY A 242 -3.83 2.78 -4.12
CA GLY A 242 -4.25 1.40 -4.32
C GLY A 242 -3.34 0.60 -5.26
N ALA A 243 -3.79 -0.61 -5.58
CA ALA A 243 -3.08 -1.56 -6.45
C ALA A 243 -2.62 -0.97 -7.80
N VAL A 244 -3.43 -0.11 -8.42
CA VAL A 244 -3.14 0.41 -9.76
C VAL A 244 -1.96 1.39 -9.75
N ARG A 245 -1.86 2.27 -8.75
CA ARG A 245 -0.71 3.19 -8.66
C ARG A 245 0.55 2.50 -8.18
N HIS A 246 0.41 1.53 -7.28
CA HIS A 246 1.56 0.75 -6.81
C HIS A 246 2.11 -0.19 -7.89
N ASP A 247 1.25 -0.78 -8.71
CA ASP A 247 1.68 -1.50 -9.92
C ASP A 247 2.44 -0.58 -10.88
N ALA A 248 1.93 0.62 -11.13
CA ALA A 248 2.63 1.61 -11.96
C ALA A 248 4.01 2.00 -11.37
N HIS A 249 4.13 2.06 -10.04
CA HIS A 249 5.41 2.23 -9.35
C HIS A 249 6.38 1.08 -9.63
N HIS A 250 5.95 -0.18 -9.49
CA HIS A 250 6.77 -1.36 -9.81
C HIS A 250 7.22 -1.40 -11.28
N GLN A 251 6.40 -0.88 -12.19
CA GLN A 251 6.78 -0.72 -13.59
C GLN A 251 7.74 0.44 -13.85
N GLN A 252 7.60 1.54 -13.09
CA GLN A 252 8.37 2.77 -13.23
C GLN A 252 8.86 3.23 -11.84
N PRO A 253 9.94 2.59 -11.30
CA PRO A 253 10.35 2.75 -9.90
C PRO A 253 10.69 4.18 -9.47
N GLY A 254 10.84 5.13 -10.41
CA GLY A 254 11.10 6.54 -10.12
C GLY A 254 9.86 7.41 -9.85
N THR A 255 8.67 6.82 -9.68
CA THR A 255 7.38 7.54 -9.61
C THR A 255 6.45 6.93 -8.56
N ASN A 256 5.41 7.62 -8.09
CA ASN A 256 4.39 7.10 -7.17
C ASN A 256 4.96 6.44 -5.89
N PHE A 257 5.66 7.22 -5.07
CA PHE A 257 6.33 6.72 -3.85
C PHE A 257 5.41 6.65 -2.64
N ALA A 258 4.26 7.33 -2.64
CA ALA A 258 3.36 7.29 -1.50
C ALA A 258 2.75 5.88 -1.39
N PRO A 259 2.81 5.23 -0.21
CA PRO A 259 2.28 3.88 -0.09
C PRO A 259 0.76 3.87 -0.24
N PHE A 260 0.04 4.81 0.40
CA PHE A 260 -1.43 4.81 0.42
C PHE A 260 -2.02 6.10 -0.15
N PHE A 261 -1.72 7.26 0.45
CA PHE A 261 -2.35 8.50 0.03
C PHE A 261 -1.48 9.25 -0.98
N ALA A 262 -1.99 9.39 -2.19
CA ALA A 262 -1.21 9.89 -3.31
C ALA A 262 -0.96 11.40 -3.31
N HIS A 263 -1.47 12.14 -2.32
CA HIS A 263 -1.22 13.58 -2.20
C HIS A 263 0.25 13.91 -1.97
N TRP A 264 1.00 13.03 -1.31
CA TRP A 264 2.45 13.21 -1.17
C TRP A 264 3.16 13.21 -2.51
N ASP A 265 2.76 12.35 -3.43
CA ASP A 265 3.31 12.33 -4.79
C ASP A 265 2.90 13.56 -5.62
N TRP A 266 1.70 14.10 -5.38
CA TRP A 266 1.28 15.35 -6.00
C TRP A 266 2.15 16.52 -5.53
N PHE A 267 2.35 16.64 -4.21
CA PHE A 267 3.19 17.69 -3.62
C PHE A 267 4.67 17.51 -3.98
N GLY A 268 5.15 16.27 -4.04
CA GLY A 268 6.52 15.92 -4.40
C GLY A 268 6.83 16.01 -5.89
N GLY A 269 5.81 16.16 -6.75
CA GLY A 269 5.98 16.13 -8.20
C GLY A 269 6.43 14.76 -8.73
N THR A 270 6.08 13.69 -8.02
CA THR A 270 6.47 12.30 -8.32
C THR A 270 5.29 11.44 -8.78
N ALA A 271 4.09 12.03 -8.87
CA ALA A 271 2.90 11.36 -9.35
C ALA A 271 2.96 11.09 -10.85
N THR A 272 2.70 9.85 -11.22
CA THR A 272 2.46 9.44 -12.61
C THR A 272 1.13 8.72 -12.68
N MET A 273 0.27 9.16 -13.60
CA MET A 273 -0.99 8.46 -13.86
C MET A 273 -0.66 7.08 -14.43
N PRO A 274 -1.28 6.00 -13.91
CA PRO A 274 -1.22 4.70 -14.58
C PRO A 274 -1.65 4.86 -16.04
N ALA A 275 -0.96 4.20 -16.97
CA ALA A 275 -1.44 4.16 -18.34
C ALA A 275 -2.89 3.64 -18.32
N PRO A 276 -3.85 4.29 -19.00
CA PRO A 276 -5.22 3.84 -18.98
C PRO A 276 -5.26 2.38 -19.42
N ALA A 277 -5.72 1.50 -18.53
CA ALA A 277 -6.02 0.13 -18.89
C ALA A 277 -6.93 0.19 -20.12
N LEU A 278 -6.49 -0.42 -21.22
CA LEU A 278 -7.17 -0.42 -22.51
C LEU A 278 -8.44 -1.29 -22.44
N HIS A 279 -9.37 -0.99 -21.52
CA HIS A 279 -10.66 -1.65 -21.41
C HIS A 279 -11.70 -0.71 -20.77
N CYS A 280 -12.36 0.12 -21.60
CA CYS A 280 -13.82 0.09 -21.84
C CYS A 280 -14.28 1.31 -22.68
N LEU A 281 -13.72 1.51 -23.87
CA LEU A 281 -14.34 2.34 -24.92
C LEU A 281 -14.72 1.47 -26.11
N SER A 282 -15.49 0.42 -25.85
CA SER A 282 -16.26 -0.28 -26.87
C SER A 282 -17.74 -0.22 -26.50
N HIS A 283 -18.25 1.00 -26.37
CA HIS A 283 -19.66 1.25 -26.66
C HIS A 283 -19.77 1.53 -28.17
N PRO A 284 -20.63 0.81 -28.91
CA PRO A 284 -20.94 1.22 -30.28
C PRO A 284 -21.54 2.62 -30.19
N ARG A 285 -20.95 3.56 -30.95
CA ARG A 285 -21.44 4.93 -31.11
C ARG A 285 -22.92 4.87 -31.50
N SER A 286 -23.82 5.13 -30.56
CA SER A 286 -25.13 5.65 -30.91
C SER A 286 -24.90 7.08 -31.40
N HIS A 287 -25.13 7.28 -32.69
CA HIS A 287 -25.18 8.60 -33.30
C HIS A 287 -26.24 9.43 -32.58
N PHE A 288 -25.82 10.36 -31.73
CA PHE A 288 -26.60 11.55 -31.41
C PHE A 288 -25.77 12.77 -31.79
N SER A 289 -26.17 13.38 -32.90
CA SER A 289 -25.61 14.64 -33.40
C SER A 289 -26.10 15.77 -32.50
N LEU A 290 -25.17 16.44 -31.82
CA LEU A 290 -25.41 17.75 -31.22
C LEU A 290 -24.56 18.76 -31.99
N HIS A 291 -25.21 19.37 -32.97
CA HIS A 291 -24.76 20.59 -33.62
C HIS A 291 -24.76 21.75 -32.61
N SER A 292 -23.71 22.58 -32.68
CA SER A 292 -23.58 23.92 -32.11
C SER A 292 -23.52 23.94 -30.57
N ILE A 293 -22.56 24.58 -29.91
CA ILE A 293 -22.16 25.98 -30.04
C ILE A 293 -20.72 26.11 -29.52
N CYS A 294 -19.86 26.75 -30.30
CA CYS A 294 -18.58 27.31 -29.87
C CYS A 294 -18.70 28.83 -29.99
N PRO A 295 -18.13 29.60 -29.05
CA PRO A 295 -17.50 30.84 -29.48
C PRO A 295 -16.04 30.89 -29.04
N ALA A 296 -15.24 31.29 -30.02
CA ALA A 296 -13.84 31.62 -29.91
C ALA A 296 -13.58 32.78 -28.93
N LEU A 297 -12.43 32.72 -28.26
CA LEU A 297 -11.66 33.91 -27.92
C LEU A 297 -10.16 33.57 -28.05
N SER A 298 -9.58 34.21 -29.05
CA SER A 298 -8.18 34.16 -29.45
C SER A 298 -7.34 35.20 -28.72
N ARG A 299 -6.01 34.98 -28.74
CA ARG A 299 -4.87 35.91 -28.56
C ARG A 299 -4.32 35.94 -27.12
N THR A 300 -3.02 35.87 -26.85
CA THR A 300 -1.76 35.83 -27.63
C THR A 300 -0.63 35.64 -26.60
N PHE A 301 0.44 34.89 -26.92
CA PHE A 301 1.87 35.25 -26.70
C PHE A 301 2.76 34.00 -26.96
N PRO A 302 3.70 34.04 -27.92
CA PRO A 302 4.67 32.98 -28.13
C PRO A 302 6.00 33.30 -27.43
N ILE A 303 6.57 32.34 -26.69
CA ILE A 303 8.01 32.31 -26.42
C ILE A 303 8.54 31.04 -27.05
N GLN A 304 9.26 31.25 -28.15
CA GLN A 304 9.90 30.22 -28.95
C GLN A 304 11.36 30.15 -28.49
N LEU A 305 11.71 29.14 -27.69
CA LEU A 305 13.12 28.87 -27.37
C LEU A 305 13.69 27.87 -28.37
N PHE A 306 14.59 28.39 -29.19
CA PHE A 306 15.35 27.73 -30.23
C PHE A 306 16.50 26.95 -29.58
N ILE A 307 16.51 25.61 -29.65
CA ILE A 307 17.74 24.82 -29.45
C ILE A 307 17.99 24.00 -30.70
N MET A 308 19.10 24.35 -31.36
CA MET A 308 19.59 23.80 -32.61
C MET A 308 19.84 22.30 -32.52
N THR A 309 19.24 21.57 -33.46
CA THR A 309 19.72 20.28 -33.96
C THR A 309 21.08 20.45 -34.66
N ARG A 310 22.08 19.65 -34.29
CA ARG A 310 23.23 19.35 -35.16
C ARG A 310 23.39 17.83 -35.35
N ARG A 311 23.12 17.37 -36.58
CA ARG A 311 23.83 16.27 -37.26
C ARG A 311 24.33 16.82 -38.60
N PRO A 312 25.52 16.43 -39.06
CA PRO A 312 25.65 15.39 -40.11
C PRO A 312 26.93 14.51 -39.86
N SER A 313 27.33 13.45 -40.58
CA SER A 313 26.81 12.50 -41.59
C SER A 313 28.00 11.54 -41.95
N THR A 314 27.70 10.38 -42.56
CA THR A 314 28.58 9.44 -43.33
C THR A 314 29.37 8.36 -42.56
N ASN A 315 29.02 7.06 -42.65
CA ASN A 315 29.32 6.02 -43.67
C ASN A 315 30.80 5.55 -43.62
N LYS A 316 31.19 4.29 -43.36
CA LYS A 316 30.86 2.99 -44.00
C LYS A 316 31.39 1.79 -43.14
N PRO A 317 31.07 0.52 -43.49
CA PRO A 317 31.20 -0.67 -42.63
C PRO A 317 32.51 -1.45 -42.83
N VAL A 318 32.90 -2.27 -41.83
CA VAL A 318 33.93 -3.31 -41.99
C VAL A 318 33.32 -4.70 -41.84
N GLU A 319 33.72 -5.53 -42.78
CA GLU A 319 33.23 -6.83 -43.20
C GLU A 319 33.76 -7.97 -42.32
N LYS A 320 32.99 -9.06 -42.25
CA LYS A 320 33.37 -10.33 -41.62
C LYS A 320 34.46 -11.03 -42.47
N GLN A 321 35.46 -11.62 -41.81
CA GLN A 321 36.12 -12.81 -42.36
C GLN A 321 36.43 -13.82 -41.24
N ALA A 322 35.99 -15.05 -41.49
CA ALA A 322 36.26 -16.23 -40.68
C ALA A 322 37.36 -17.08 -41.33
N ALA A 323 37.96 -17.94 -40.49
CA ALA A 323 38.73 -19.15 -40.80
C ALA A 323 40.18 -19.02 -41.29
N HIS A 324 41.14 -19.44 -40.44
CA HIS A 324 41.96 -20.60 -40.80
C HIS A 324 42.60 -21.29 -39.59
N SER A 325 42.56 -22.62 -39.62
CA SER A 325 43.19 -23.53 -38.66
C SER A 325 44.72 -23.50 -38.75
N ARG A 326 45.41 -23.76 -37.63
CA ARG A 326 46.47 -24.79 -37.59
C ARG A 326 46.93 -25.09 -36.16
N ARG A 327 46.70 -26.35 -35.75
CA ARG A 327 47.49 -27.07 -34.74
C ARG A 327 48.97 -27.07 -35.15
N LYS A 328 49.88 -26.95 -34.18
CA LYS A 328 51.10 -27.77 -34.07
C LYS A 328 51.59 -27.82 -32.62
N ARG A 329 52.26 -28.94 -32.33
CA ARG A 329 52.52 -29.65 -31.07
C ARG A 329 53.82 -29.19 -30.35
N PRO A 330 54.20 -29.79 -29.20
CA PRO A 330 54.98 -29.19 -28.10
C PRO A 330 56.45 -29.68 -28.01
N ALA A 331 57.20 -29.17 -27.01
CA ALA A 331 58.26 -29.81 -26.17
C ALA A 331 59.25 -28.74 -25.62
N PRO A 332 60.05 -29.01 -24.56
CA PRO A 332 60.23 -30.24 -23.79
C PRO A 332 59.61 -30.24 -22.38
#